data_AF-A0A4Q6FWJ2-F1
#
_entry.id   AF-A0A4Q6FWJ2-F1
#
_cell.length_a   1.000
_cell.length_b   1.000
_cell.length_c   1.000
_cell.angle_alpha   90.00
_cell.angle_beta   90.00
_cell.angle_gamma   90.00
#
_symmetry.space_group_name_H-M   'P 1'
#
loop_
_entity.id
_entity.type
_entity.pdbx_description
1 polymer ?
#
loop_
_entity_poly.entity_id
_entity_poly.type
_entity_poly.pdbx_seq_one_letter_code
_entity_poly.pdbx_strand_id
1 'polypeptide(L)' 'MRRALLPSLAINGLLVMLAIASLAPLLWMLSVSFMQTGEAGHFPPPLLPSSATLHNYRELFLRAGMGRFLFNSLLIS' A
#
# COMPACT_ATOMS: atom_id res chain seq x y z
N MET A 1 -0.31 -41.64 1.50
CA MET A 1 0.07 -40.28 1.98
C MET A 1 0.53 -39.33 0.86
N ARG A 2 1.20 -39.76 -0.24
CA ARG A 2 1.69 -38.84 -1.30
C ARG A 2 0.62 -38.18 -2.22
N ARG A 3 -0.60 -38.75 -2.33
CA ARG A 3 -1.66 -38.25 -3.22
C ARG A 3 -2.28 -36.90 -2.78
N ALA A 4 -2.12 -36.50 -1.52
CA ALA A 4 -2.65 -35.25 -1.01
C ALA A 4 -1.74 -34.03 -1.26
N LEU A 5 -0.49 -34.22 -1.71
CA LEU A 5 0.49 -33.14 -1.83
C LEU A 5 0.26 -32.23 -3.04
N LEU A 6 -0.19 -32.78 -4.17
CA LEU A 6 -0.43 -32.02 -5.40
C LEU A 6 -1.62 -31.03 -5.26
N PRO A 7 -2.78 -31.43 -4.71
CA PRO A 7 -3.87 -30.50 -4.45
C PRO A 7 -3.49 -29.40 -3.46
N SER A 8 -2.77 -29.73 -2.38
CA SER A 8 -2.34 -28.74 -1.40
C SER A 8 -1.36 -27.72 -1.97
N LEU A 9 -0.42 -28.15 -2.83
CA LEU A 9 0.50 -27.23 -3.51
C LEU A 9 -0.24 -26.29 -4.46
N ALA A 10 -1.21 -26.80 -5.23
CA ALA A 10 -2.03 -26.00 -6.13
C ALA A 10 -2.87 -24.96 -5.37
N ILE A 11 -3.52 -25.38 -4.27
CA ILE A 11 -4.32 -24.49 -3.43
C ILE A 11 -3.43 -23.41 -2.80
N ASN A 12 -2.30 -23.78 -2.21
CA ASN A 12 -1.39 -22.81 -1.60
C ASN A 12 -0.80 -21.84 -2.64
N GLY A 13 -0.47 -22.34 -3.84
CA GLY A 13 -0.04 -21.49 -4.95
C GLY A 13 -1.11 -20.46 -5.33
N LEU A 14 -2.37 -20.89 -5.44
CA LEU A 14 -3.49 -19.99 -5.71
C LEU A 14 -3.68 -18.97 -4.58
N LEU A 15 -3.60 -19.39 -3.32
CA LEU A 15 -3.70 -18.49 -2.17
C LEU A 15 -2.59 -17.45 -2.15
N VAL A 16 -1.35 -17.84 -2.49
CA VAL A 16 -0.22 -16.90 -2.62
C VAL A 16 -0.45 -15.90 -3.74
N MET A 17 -0.93 -16.35 -4.91
CA MET A 17 -1.25 -15.43 -6.01
C MET A 17 -2.34 -14.43 -5.62
N LEU A 18 -3.40 -14.89 -4.94
CA LEU A 18 -4.47 -14.03 -4.45
C LEU A 18 -3.97 -13.05 -3.39
N ALA A 19 -3.07 -13.48 -2.50
CA ALA A 19 -2.44 -12.62 -1.50
C ALA A 19 -1.55 -11.55 -2.16
N ILE A 20 -0.76 -11.90 -3.18
CA ILE A 20 0.05 -10.92 -3.93
C ILE A 20 -0.86 -9.93 -4.65
N ALA A 21 -1.93 -10.41 -5.30
CA ALA A 21 -2.89 -9.57 -5.99
C ALA A 21 -3.60 -8.59 -5.04
N SER A 22 -3.93 -9.01 -3.82
CA SER A 22 -4.55 -8.15 -2.81
C SER A 22 -3.56 -7.15 -2.19
N LEU A 23 -2.29 -7.54 -2.02
CA LEU A 23 -1.23 -6.67 -1.52
C LEU A 23 -0.76 -5.65 -2.56
N ALA A 24 -0.82 -5.97 -3.85
CA ALA A 24 -0.35 -5.11 -4.93
C ALA A 24 -0.86 -3.66 -4.84
N PRO A 25 -2.18 -3.37 -4.72
CA PRO A 25 -2.66 -2.00 -4.58
C PRO A 25 -2.18 -1.33 -3.28
N LEU A 26 -2.04 -2.07 -2.17
CA LEU A 26 -1.57 -1.53 -0.90
C LEU A 26 -0.09 -1.13 -0.97
N LEU A 27 0.73 -1.96 -1.59
CA LEU A 27 2.14 -1.67 -1.84
C LEU A 27 2.30 -0.47 -2.79
N TRP A 28 1.41 -0.33 -3.77
CA TRP A 28 1.40 0.84 -4.63
C TRP A 28 0.98 2.11 -3.88
N MET A 29 -0.04 2.07 -3.02
CA MET A 29 -0.40 3.20 -2.16
C MET A 29 0.74 3.61 -1.23
N LEU A 30 1.47 2.64 -0.69
CA LEU A 30 2.67 2.92 0.10
C LEU A 30 3.74 3.62 -0.74
N SER A 31 4.02 3.15 -1.96
CA SER A 31 4.95 3.80 -2.89
C SER A 31 4.52 5.24 -3.22
N VAL A 32 3.24 5.44 -3.55
CA VAL A 32 2.64 6.75 -3.84
C VAL A 32 2.80 7.72 -2.68
N SER A 33 2.72 7.25 -1.42
CA SER A 33 2.88 8.13 -0.26
C SER A 33 4.25 8.84 -0.20
N PHE A 34 5.28 8.25 -0.84
CA PHE A 34 6.64 8.81 -0.92
C PHE A 34 6.92 9.57 -2.23
N MET A 35 5.98 9.59 -3.17
CA MET A 35 6.12 10.30 -4.46
C MET A 35 5.99 11.82 -4.29
N GLN A 36 6.52 12.58 -5.25
CA GLN A 36 6.31 14.01 -5.35
C GLN A 36 4.84 14.35 -5.65
N THR A 37 4.44 15.57 -5.32
CA THR A 37 3.09 16.05 -5.62
C THR A 37 2.80 15.96 -7.12
N GLY A 38 1.73 15.25 -7.49
CA GLY A 38 1.31 15.06 -8.87
C GLY A 38 1.96 13.87 -9.60
N GLU A 39 3.04 13.29 -9.08
CA GLU A 39 3.80 12.21 -9.72
C GLU A 39 2.94 10.96 -9.98
N ALA A 40 2.07 10.60 -9.04
CA ALA A 40 1.15 9.45 -9.18
C ALA A 40 0.10 9.62 -10.32
N GLY A 41 -0.11 10.85 -10.80
CA GLY A 41 -1.06 11.16 -11.88
C GLY A 41 -0.49 11.01 -13.29
N HIS A 42 0.82 10.74 -13.43
CA HIS A 42 1.45 10.56 -14.75
C HIS A 42 1.06 9.21 -15.38
N PHE A 43 0.96 9.17 -16.72
CA PHE A 43 0.72 7.93 -17.45
C PHE A 43 1.97 7.52 -18.27
N PRO A 44 2.45 6.26 -18.15
CA PRO A 44 1.94 5.21 -17.25
C PRO A 44 2.18 5.54 -15.76
N PRO A 45 1.29 5.12 -14.83
CA PRO A 45 1.49 5.34 -13.40
C PRO A 45 2.82 4.74 -12.93
N PRO A 46 3.70 5.54 -12.32
CA PRO A 46 4.96 5.01 -11.80
C PRO A 46 4.67 3.99 -10.69
N LEU A 47 5.43 2.89 -10.66
CA LEU A 47 5.34 1.89 -9.59
C LEU A 47 6.20 2.30 -8.37
N LEU A 48 7.28 3.03 -8.60
CA LEU A 48 8.24 3.50 -7.59
C LEU A 48 8.45 5.00 -7.74
N PRO A 49 8.73 5.73 -6.64
CA PRO A 49 9.03 7.16 -6.72
C PRO A 49 10.34 7.39 -7.47
N SER A 50 10.36 8.42 -8.31
CA SER A 50 11.57 8.96 -8.95
C SER A 50 12.57 9.48 -7.92
N SER A 51 12.08 10.09 -6.83
CA SER A 51 12.84 10.48 -5.66
C SER A 51 11.96 10.41 -4.43
N ALA A 52 12.25 9.47 -3.52
CA ALA A 52 11.46 9.23 -2.33
C ALA A 52 11.55 10.41 -1.35
N THR A 53 10.40 10.94 -0.90
CA THR A 53 10.35 12.03 0.06
C THR A 53 9.29 11.87 1.13
N LEU A 54 9.42 12.66 2.20
CA LEU A 54 8.41 12.77 3.26
C LEU A 54 7.56 14.05 3.12
N HIS A 55 7.54 14.67 1.93
CA HIS A 55 6.84 15.94 1.72
C HIS A 55 5.34 15.81 2.01
N ASN A 56 4.68 14.78 1.47
CA ASN A 56 3.25 14.52 1.70
C ASN A 56 2.93 14.34 3.19
N TYR A 57 3.78 13.63 3.93
CA TYR A 57 3.63 13.46 5.38
C TYR A 57 3.77 14.79 6.13
N ARG A 58 4.74 15.63 5.77
CA ARG A 58 4.91 16.95 6.38
C ARG A 58 3.70 17.84 6.11
N GLU A 59 3.21 17.92 4.88
CA GLU A 59 2.01 18.69 4.56
C GLU A 59 0.78 18.16 5.33
N LEU A 60 0.59 16.84 5.36
CA LEU A 60 -0.53 16.19 6.04
C LEU A 60 -0.55 16.48 7.55
N PHE A 61 0.59 16.34 8.24
CA PHE A 61 0.66 16.51 9.69
C PHE A 61 0.83 17.95 10.15
N LEU A 62 1.57 18.78 9.41
CA LEU A 62 1.84 20.16 9.81
C LEU A 62 0.79 21.15 9.32
N ARG A 63 0.08 20.84 8.21
CA ARG A 63 -0.87 21.78 7.59
C ARG A 63 -2.30 21.26 7.54
N ALA A 64 -2.51 19.98 7.22
CA ALA A 64 -3.85 19.42 7.07
C ALA A 64 -4.48 18.94 8.40
N GLY A 65 -3.78 19.04 9.53
CA GLY A 65 -4.34 18.71 10.85
C GLY A 65 -4.51 17.21 11.12
N MET A 66 -3.82 16.34 10.37
CA MET A 66 -3.96 14.88 10.48
C MET A 66 -3.79 14.32 11.88
N GLY A 67 -2.88 14.90 12.68
CA GLY A 67 -2.69 14.48 14.07
C GLY A 67 -3.95 14.59 14.91
N ARG A 68 -4.76 15.63 14.69
CA ARG A 68 -6.05 15.80 15.38
C ARG A 68 -7.08 14.77 14.91
N PHE A 69 -7.13 14.49 13.61
CA PHE A 69 -8.03 13.47 13.07
C PHE A 69 -7.71 12.08 13.62
N LEU A 70 -6.43 11.69 13.66
CA LEU A 70 -6.00 10.42 14.25
C LEU A 70 -6.36 10.33 15.73
N PHE A 71 -6.09 11.39 16.51
CA PHE A 71 -6.43 11.42 17.92
C PHE A 71 -7.93 11.26 18.16
N ASN A 72 -8.77 11.99 17.40
CA ASN A 72 -10.21 11.88 17.51
C ASN A 72 -10.70 10.46 17.19
N SER A 73 -10.16 9.83 16.13
CA SER A 73 -10.51 8.45 15.77
C SER A 73 -10.15 7.47 16.89
N LEU A 74 -8.95 7.55 17.45
CA LEU A 74 -8.52 6.67 18.54
C LEU A 74 -9.35 6.84 19.81
N LEU A 75 -9.83 8.04 20.10
CA LEU A 75 -10.64 8.31 21.29
C LEU A 75 -12.07 7.77 21.17
N ILE A 76 -12.61 7.74 19.95
CA ILE A 76 -14.01 7.38 19.67
C ILE A 76 -14.17 5.87 19.37
N SER A 77 -13.13 5.22 18.82
CA SER A 77 -13.19 3.83 18.33
C SER A 77 -13.22 2.78 19.42
#